data_AF-A0A502CU03-F1
#
_entry.id   AF-A0A502CU03-F1
#
_cell.length_a   1.000
_cell.length_b   1.000
_cell.length_c   1.000
_cell.angle_alpha   90.00
_cell.angle_beta   90.00
_cell.angle_gamma   90.00
#
_symmetry.space_group_name_H-M   'P 1'
#
loop_
_entity.id
_entity.type
_entity.pdbx_description
1 polymer ?
#
loop_
_entity_poly.entity_id
_entity_poly.type
_entity_poly.pdbx_seq_one_letter_code
_entity_poly.pdbx_strand_id
1 'polypeptide(L)'
;MDAFVAAVVGFVVAAVLALINSWLSGREKVAEGVCTQRIAAYPAAWRRTGVVSRWPRTDADREHIVRLHEDLRRWYYAEGGMYLSTRARKRYEHLQLVLEAFLSQPESNVADHYASLMEAASYFRTGLTKDLETREQVGLDCDDPRLARREAGHPPSRRPAPRGYGRVAVSARHHRLGRVIPYPSPDTRGRTLGRRRRSEPGLLRTSRAPAPG
;
A
#
# COMPACT_ATOMS: atom_id res chain seq x y z
N MET A 1 60.21 -14.80 20.70
CA MET A 1 59.46 -13.57 20.31
C MET A 1 58.13 -13.92 19.64
N ASP A 2 57.96 -15.13 19.11
CA ASP A 2 56.79 -15.54 18.32
C ASP A 2 55.48 -15.59 19.10
N ALA A 3 55.51 -15.99 20.37
CA ALA A 3 54.32 -16.05 21.23
C ALA A 3 53.69 -14.66 21.48
N PHE A 4 54.51 -13.61 21.61
CA PHE A 4 54.01 -12.25 21.80
C PHE A 4 53.35 -11.70 20.52
N VAL A 5 53.97 -11.93 19.36
CA VAL A 5 53.41 -11.51 18.07
C VAL A 5 52.06 -12.19 17.83
N ALA A 6 51.96 -13.49 18.10
CA ALA A 6 50.69 -14.22 17.99
C ALA A 6 49.60 -13.66 18.92
N ALA A 7 49.94 -13.33 20.17
CA ALA A 7 49.00 -12.75 21.12
C ALA A 7 48.49 -11.37 20.67
N VAL A 8 49.37 -10.50 20.18
CA VAL A 8 48.99 -9.17 19.67
C VAL A 8 48.07 -9.30 18.45
N VAL A 9 48.41 -10.15 17.49
CA VAL A 9 47.58 -10.38 16.29
C VAL A 9 46.20 -10.92 16.69
N GLY A 10 46.15 -11.89 17.60
CA GLY A 10 44.89 -12.44 18.11
C GLY A 10 44.01 -11.37 18.77
N PHE A 11 44.61 -10.50 19.59
CA PHE A 11 43.89 -9.40 20.22
C PHE A 11 43.34 -8.40 19.20
N VAL A 12 44.13 -8.00 18.20
CA VAL A 12 43.66 -7.05 17.16
C VAL A 12 42.51 -7.63 16.36
N VAL A 13 42.61 -8.90 15.94
CA VAL A 13 41.53 -9.56 15.19
C VAL A 13 40.25 -9.64 16.02
N ALA A 14 40.36 -10.02 17.30
CA ALA A 14 39.21 -10.07 18.21
C ALA A 14 38.57 -8.68 18.40
N ALA A 15 39.38 -7.63 18.56
CA ALA A 15 38.89 -6.26 18.70
C ALA A 15 38.14 -5.78 17.45
N VAL A 16 38.67 -6.05 16.25
CA VAL A 16 38.02 -5.70 14.97
C VAL A 16 36.69 -6.46 14.81
N LEU A 17 36.67 -7.77 15.10
CA LEU A 17 35.44 -8.56 15.06
C LEU A 17 34.37 -8.03 16.03
N ALA A 18 34.77 -7.64 17.24
CA ALA A 18 33.86 -7.05 18.22
C ALA A 18 33.25 -5.72 17.73
N LEU A 19 34.06 -4.87 17.07
CA LEU A 19 33.58 -3.61 16.49
C LEU A 19 32.57 -3.83 15.36
N ILE A 20 32.84 -4.78 14.46
CA ILE A 20 31.93 -5.13 13.37
C ILE A 20 30.60 -5.65 13.94
N ASN A 21 30.66 -6.55 14.94
CA ASN A 21 29.46 -7.10 15.56
C ASN A 21 28.63 -6.03 16.30
N SER A 22 29.29 -5.10 16.99
CA SER A 22 28.63 -3.97 17.66
C SER A 22 27.93 -3.05 16.65
N TRP A 23 28.57 -2.77 15.51
CA TRP A 23 28.00 -1.93 14.47
C TRP A 23 26.78 -2.59 13.80
N LEU A 24 26.85 -3.88 13.48
CA LEU A 24 25.73 -4.65 12.93
C LEU A 24 24.55 -4.69 13.91
N SER A 25 24.81 -4.97 15.19
CA SER A 25 23.79 -4.97 16.25
C SER A 25 23.12 -3.61 16.41
N GLY A 26 23.88 -2.51 16.26
CA GLY A 26 23.34 -1.16 16.28
C GLY A 26 22.35 -0.90 15.14
N ARG A 27 22.68 -1.37 13.92
CA ARG A 27 21.79 -1.22 12.75
C ARG A 27 20.52 -2.04 12.88
N GLU A 28 20.60 -3.24 13.43
CA GLU A 28 19.45 -4.10 13.67
C GLU A 28 18.46 -3.43 14.62
N LYS A 29 18.94 -2.88 15.75
CA LYS A 29 18.09 -2.15 16.71
C LYS A 29 17.40 -0.93 16.09
N VAL A 30 18.10 -0.18 15.23
CA VAL A 30 17.50 0.96 14.52
C VAL A 30 16.43 0.47 13.54
N ALA A 31 16.69 -0.61 12.79
CA ALA A 31 15.73 -1.18 11.86
C ALA A 31 14.46 -1.70 12.57
N GLU A 32 14.63 -2.39 13.70
CA GLU A 32 13.52 -2.85 14.54
C GLU A 32 12.73 -1.67 15.13
N GLY A 33 13.42 -0.63 15.59
CA GLY A 33 12.81 0.60 16.07
C GLY A 33 11.95 1.27 14.99
N VAL A 34 12.48 1.42 13.77
CA VAL A 34 11.73 2.00 12.63
C VAL A 34 10.53 1.12 12.25
N CYS A 35 10.70 -0.21 12.22
CA CYS A 35 9.59 -1.13 11.94
C CYS A 35 8.46 -0.98 12.96
N THR A 36 8.80 -0.92 14.24
CA THR A 36 7.84 -0.70 15.34
C THR A 36 7.06 0.60 15.14
N GLN A 37 7.75 1.68 14.78
CA GLN A 37 7.09 2.97 14.50
C GLN A 37 6.18 2.92 13.27
N ARG A 38 6.57 2.21 12.22
CA ARG A 38 5.71 2.01 11.03
C ARG A 38 4.44 1.24 11.36
N ILE A 39 4.55 0.15 12.14
CA ILE A 39 3.41 -0.66 12.59
C ILE A 39 2.44 0.21 13.41
N ALA A 40 2.95 1.13 14.23
CA ALA A 40 2.13 2.06 15.00
C ALA A 40 1.46 3.14 14.11
N ALA A 41 2.20 3.71 13.15
CA ALA A 41 1.73 4.86 12.36
C ALA A 41 0.81 4.50 11.18
N TYR A 42 1.04 3.38 10.50
CA TYR A 42 0.36 3.04 9.24
C TYR A 42 -1.13 2.72 9.35
N PRO A 43 -1.64 2.12 10.44
CA PRO A 43 -3.07 1.84 10.58
C PRO A 43 -3.94 3.11 10.44
N ALA A 44 -3.44 4.27 10.86
CA ALA A 44 -4.17 5.52 10.77
C ALA A 44 -4.35 5.99 9.32
N ALA A 45 -3.29 5.98 8.51
CA ALA A 45 -3.38 6.25 7.06
C ALA A 45 -4.25 5.21 6.34
N TRP A 46 -4.09 3.93 6.67
CA TRP A 46 -4.87 2.85 6.08
C TRP A 46 -6.38 3.07 6.25
N ARG A 47 -6.82 3.37 7.48
CA ARG A 47 -8.24 3.64 7.78
C ARG A 47 -8.77 4.85 7.00
N ARG A 48 -8.01 5.94 6.94
CA ARG A 48 -8.39 7.16 6.18
C ARG A 48 -8.65 6.84 4.71
N THR A 49 -7.76 6.07 4.07
CA THR A 49 -7.96 5.64 2.66
C THR A 49 -9.14 4.70 2.42
N GLY A 50 -9.79 4.21 3.48
CA GLY A 50 -11.02 3.41 3.39
C GLY A 50 -12.19 4.18 2.76
N VAL A 51 -12.14 5.52 2.74
CA VAL A 51 -13.14 6.38 2.07
C VAL A 51 -13.30 6.04 0.58
N VAL A 52 -12.26 5.51 -0.08
CA VAL A 52 -12.27 5.11 -1.50
C VAL A 52 -11.91 3.63 -1.65
N SER A 53 -12.59 2.76 -0.91
CA SER A 53 -12.31 1.31 -0.93
C SER A 53 -12.90 0.61 -2.16
N ARG A 54 -12.22 -0.47 -2.60
CA ARG A 54 -12.76 -1.36 -3.63
C ARG A 54 -13.90 -2.23 -3.10
N TRP A 55 -13.77 -2.70 -1.85
CA TRP A 55 -14.70 -3.63 -1.20
C TRP A 55 -14.85 -3.31 0.30
N PRO A 56 -16.07 -3.02 0.81
CA PRO A 56 -17.23 -2.59 0.01
C PRO A 56 -16.90 -1.31 -0.76
N ARG A 57 -17.61 -1.06 -1.86
CA ARG A 57 -17.57 0.26 -2.50
C ARG A 57 -18.31 1.24 -1.57
N THR A 58 -17.76 2.43 -1.41
CA THR A 58 -18.34 3.50 -0.59
C THR A 58 -18.99 4.54 -1.50
N ASP A 59 -20.06 5.16 -1.00
CA ASP A 59 -20.72 6.29 -1.66
C ASP A 59 -20.01 7.60 -1.28
N ALA A 60 -18.73 7.70 -1.65
CA ALA A 60 -17.93 8.88 -1.36
C ALA A 60 -18.42 10.07 -2.21
N ASP A 61 -18.68 11.20 -1.55
CA ASP A 61 -18.93 12.48 -2.21
C ASP A 61 -17.65 13.35 -2.24
N ARG A 62 -17.75 14.53 -2.85
CA ARG A 62 -16.62 15.46 -2.99
C ARG A 62 -16.08 15.93 -1.64
N GLU A 63 -16.94 16.12 -0.64
CA GLU A 63 -16.53 16.54 0.70
C GLU A 63 -15.66 15.48 1.37
N HIS A 64 -16.02 14.20 1.21
CA HIS A 64 -15.20 13.09 1.68
C HIS A 64 -13.81 13.08 1.03
N ILE A 65 -13.69 13.43 -0.25
CA ILE A 65 -12.40 13.51 -0.95
C ILE A 65 -11.55 14.69 -0.45
N VAL A 66 -12.16 15.85 -0.19
CA VAL A 66 -11.49 17.00 0.44
C VAL A 66 -10.92 16.61 1.80
N ARG A 67 -11.77 16.03 2.66
CA ARG A 67 -11.36 15.57 4.01
C ARG A 67 -10.25 14.53 3.93
N LEU A 68 -10.34 13.57 3.00
CA LEU A 68 -9.30 12.57 2.78
C LEU A 68 -7.95 13.21 2.40
N HIS A 69 -7.96 14.19 1.49
CA HIS A 69 -6.75 14.90 1.09
C HIS A 69 -6.09 15.60 2.28
N GLU A 70 -6.86 16.38 3.04
CA GLU A 70 -6.37 17.13 4.19
C GLU A 70 -5.88 16.22 5.33
N ASP A 71 -6.64 15.18 5.67
CA ASP A 71 -6.30 14.25 6.74
C ASP A 71 -5.02 13.46 6.43
N LEU A 72 -4.81 13.09 5.16
CA LEU A 72 -3.57 12.43 4.73
C LEU A 72 -2.36 13.37 4.81
N ARG A 73 -2.52 14.65 4.46
CA ARG A 73 -1.44 15.64 4.62
C ARG A 73 -1.12 15.88 6.08
N ARG A 74 -2.13 16.05 6.93
CA ARG A 74 -1.95 16.19 8.37
C ARG A 74 -1.21 14.98 8.93
N TRP A 75 -1.63 13.77 8.58
CA TRP A 75 -0.96 12.54 8.98
C TRP A 75 0.49 12.48 8.50
N TYR A 76 0.78 12.89 7.27
CA TYR A 76 2.13 12.88 6.71
C TYR A 76 3.07 13.77 7.53
N TYR A 77 2.66 14.99 7.86
CA TYR A 77 3.52 15.93 8.58
C TYR A 77 3.54 15.73 10.10
N ALA A 78 2.50 15.13 10.70
CA ALA A 78 2.39 14.99 12.15
C ALA A 78 2.79 13.61 12.68
N GLU A 79 2.43 12.53 11.99
CA GLU A 79 2.46 11.19 12.58
C GLU A 79 3.34 10.21 11.77
N GLY A 80 3.08 10.06 10.47
CA GLY A 80 3.55 8.89 9.73
C GLY A 80 4.50 9.15 8.56
N GLY A 81 4.56 10.38 8.04
CA GLY A 81 5.35 10.66 6.82
C GLY A 81 6.86 10.46 7.01
N MET A 82 7.37 10.67 8.23
CA MET A 82 8.78 10.44 8.55
C MET A 82 9.18 8.96 8.48
N TYR A 83 8.23 8.04 8.73
CA TYR A 83 8.51 6.60 8.77
C TYR A 83 8.36 5.89 7.42
N LEU A 84 7.77 6.57 6.42
CA LEU A 84 7.65 6.03 5.05
C LEU A 84 9.03 5.77 4.43
N SER A 85 9.24 4.56 3.89
CA SER A 85 10.36 4.38 2.96
C SER A 85 10.19 5.21 1.70
N THR A 86 11.30 5.41 0.99
CA THR A 86 11.32 6.12 -0.30
C THR A 86 10.30 5.55 -1.29
N ARG A 87 10.11 4.23 -1.33
CA ARG A 87 9.12 3.58 -2.21
C ARG A 87 7.70 3.92 -1.79
N ALA A 88 7.35 3.77 -0.51
CA ALA A 88 6.02 4.08 -0.01
C ALA A 88 5.70 5.59 -0.13
N ARG A 89 6.68 6.47 0.09
CA ARG A 89 6.56 7.92 -0.08
C ARG A 89 6.17 8.31 -1.51
N LYS A 90 6.82 7.76 -2.54
CA LYS A 90 6.45 8.00 -3.94
C LYS A 90 4.99 7.62 -4.24
N ARG A 91 4.48 6.55 -3.62
CA ARG A 91 3.08 6.13 -3.79
C ARG A 91 2.10 7.05 -3.07
N TYR A 92 2.48 7.55 -1.89
CA TYR A 92 1.74 8.61 -1.20
C TYR A 92 1.65 9.88 -2.05
N GLU A 93 2.78 10.33 -2.61
CA GLU A 93 2.82 11.50 -3.51
C GLU A 93 1.91 11.31 -4.72
N HIS A 94 1.93 10.12 -5.33
CA HIS A 94 1.03 9.78 -6.43
C HIS A 94 -0.45 9.89 -6.02
N LEU A 95 -0.84 9.35 -4.86
CA LEU A 95 -2.20 9.48 -4.35
C LEU A 95 -2.59 10.96 -4.14
N GLN A 96 -1.71 11.77 -3.56
CA GLN A 96 -1.95 13.20 -3.35
C GLN A 96 -2.15 13.95 -4.68
N LEU A 97 -1.35 13.65 -5.71
CA LEU A 97 -1.50 14.24 -7.04
C LEU A 97 -2.85 13.88 -7.67
N VAL A 98 -3.31 12.62 -7.54
CA VAL A 98 -4.62 12.18 -8.06
C VAL A 98 -5.76 12.89 -7.32
N LEU A 99 -5.65 13.03 -5.99
CA LEU A 99 -6.63 13.77 -5.19
C LEU A 99 -6.67 15.25 -5.59
N GLU A 100 -5.51 15.91 -5.71
CA GLU A 100 -5.40 17.31 -6.13
C GLU A 100 -5.99 17.55 -7.53
N ALA A 101 -5.66 16.67 -8.48
CA ALA A 101 -6.14 16.77 -9.85
C ALA A 101 -7.67 16.62 -9.94
N PHE A 102 -8.26 15.75 -9.11
CA PHE A 102 -9.71 15.65 -8.98
C PHE A 102 -10.32 16.92 -8.35
N LEU A 103 -9.75 17.40 -7.24
CA LEU A 103 -10.28 18.57 -6.52
C LEU A 103 -10.18 19.88 -7.32
N SER A 104 -9.21 19.98 -8.22
CA SER A 104 -9.02 21.12 -9.13
C SER A 104 -10.10 21.25 -10.21
N GLN A 105 -10.96 20.24 -10.37
CA GLN A 105 -12.08 20.25 -11.32
C GLN A 105 -13.40 20.44 -10.55
N PRO A 106 -13.96 21.66 -10.49
CA PRO A 106 -15.12 21.97 -9.63
C PRO A 106 -16.37 21.17 -10.01
N GLU A 107 -16.56 20.88 -11.30
CA GLU A 107 -17.72 20.17 -11.86
C GLU A 107 -17.54 18.64 -11.93
N SER A 108 -16.40 18.10 -11.46
CA SER A 108 -16.14 16.66 -11.54
C SER A 108 -17.01 15.86 -10.57
N ASN A 109 -17.75 14.89 -11.11
CA ASN A 109 -18.49 13.92 -10.32
C ASN A 109 -17.55 12.84 -9.78
N VAL A 110 -17.61 12.55 -8.48
CA VAL A 110 -16.81 11.49 -7.85
C VAL A 110 -17.07 10.14 -8.51
N ALA A 111 -18.31 9.85 -8.93
CA ALA A 111 -18.67 8.57 -9.53
C ALA A 111 -17.81 8.24 -10.76
N ASP A 112 -17.55 9.25 -11.60
CA ASP A 112 -16.77 9.13 -12.85
C ASP A 112 -15.28 8.89 -12.58
N HIS A 113 -14.77 9.44 -11.47
CA HIS A 113 -13.36 9.35 -11.09
C HIS A 113 -13.06 8.33 -9.99
N TYR A 114 -14.09 7.67 -9.44
CA TYR A 114 -13.97 6.78 -8.28
C TYR A 114 -12.97 5.66 -8.52
N ALA A 115 -12.97 5.09 -9.74
CA ALA A 115 -12.05 4.01 -10.10
C ALA A 115 -10.58 4.46 -9.97
N SER A 116 -10.24 5.65 -10.47
CA SER A 116 -8.88 6.21 -10.39
C SER A 116 -8.48 6.55 -8.95
N LEU A 117 -9.40 7.14 -8.17
CA LEU A 117 -9.17 7.45 -6.76
C LEU A 117 -8.93 6.18 -5.93
N MET A 118 -9.77 5.17 -6.14
CA MET A 118 -9.67 3.85 -5.49
C MET A 118 -8.38 3.13 -5.88
N GLU A 119 -7.97 3.19 -7.16
CA GLU A 119 -6.73 2.58 -7.64
C GLU A 119 -5.51 3.25 -7.00
N ALA A 120 -5.46 4.59 -6.97
CA ALA A 120 -4.38 5.33 -6.31
C ALA A 120 -4.30 5.01 -4.80
N ALA A 121 -5.44 4.94 -4.11
CA ALA A 121 -5.50 4.58 -2.70
C ALA A 121 -5.09 3.12 -2.45
N SER A 122 -5.47 2.21 -3.34
CA SER A 122 -5.02 0.81 -3.30
C SER A 122 -3.51 0.71 -3.53
N TYR A 123 -2.97 1.47 -4.49
CA TYR A 123 -1.54 1.50 -4.80
C TYR A 123 -0.72 1.98 -3.60
N PHE A 124 -1.18 3.04 -2.92
CA PHE A 124 -0.56 3.51 -1.68
C PHE A 124 -0.62 2.47 -0.56
N ARG A 125 -1.78 1.84 -0.32
CA ARG A 125 -1.92 0.77 0.69
C ARG A 125 -0.98 -0.40 0.44
N THR A 126 -0.84 -0.86 -0.81
CA THR A 126 0.17 -1.87 -1.17
C THR A 126 1.60 -1.38 -0.92
N GLY A 127 1.84 -0.06 -0.98
CA GLY A 127 3.12 0.54 -0.59
C GLY A 127 3.39 0.40 0.91
N LEU A 128 2.37 0.65 1.72
CA LEU A 128 2.45 0.49 3.17
C LEU A 128 2.72 -0.96 3.57
N THR A 129 2.02 -1.94 2.98
CA THR A 129 2.26 -3.37 3.30
C THR A 129 3.66 -3.82 2.90
N LYS A 130 4.09 -3.51 1.67
CA LYS A 130 5.44 -3.83 1.20
C LYS A 130 6.54 -3.21 2.06
N ASP A 131 6.25 -2.08 2.69
CA ASP A 131 7.20 -1.40 3.58
C ASP A 131 7.27 -2.01 4.98
N LEU A 132 6.29 -2.84 5.36
CA LEU A 132 6.28 -3.67 6.56
C LEU A 132 6.86 -5.07 6.31
N GLU A 133 6.87 -5.55 5.07
CA GLU A 133 7.39 -6.89 4.66
C GLU A 133 8.93 -7.02 4.69
N THR A 134 9.63 -6.19 5.46
CA THR A 134 11.10 -6.04 5.46
C THR A 134 11.92 -7.25 5.94
N ARG A 135 11.29 -8.38 6.30
CA ARG A 135 12.01 -9.61 6.67
C ARG A 135 12.23 -10.63 5.55
N GLU A 136 11.56 -10.52 4.39
CA GLU A 136 11.69 -11.55 3.34
C GLU A 136 12.47 -11.14 2.09
N GLN A 137 12.76 -9.84 1.87
CA GLN A 137 13.32 -9.35 0.60
C GLN A 137 14.79 -8.89 0.64
N VAL A 138 15.56 -9.23 1.68
CA VAL A 138 17.02 -8.94 1.72
C VAL A 138 17.80 -9.75 0.66
N GLY A 139 17.14 -10.63 -0.09
CA GLY A 139 17.76 -11.45 -1.11
C GLY A 139 18.06 -10.79 -2.46
N LEU A 140 17.07 -10.26 -3.19
CA LEU A 140 17.21 -10.26 -4.67
C LEU A 140 16.58 -9.14 -5.52
N ASP A 141 15.87 -8.12 -5.01
CA ASP A 141 15.10 -7.21 -5.91
C ASP A 141 15.10 -5.72 -5.52
N CYS A 142 16.29 -5.13 -5.39
CA CYS A 142 16.38 -3.66 -5.19
C CYS A 142 16.39 -2.86 -6.50
N ASP A 143 17.02 -3.38 -7.55
CA ASP A 143 17.28 -2.63 -8.78
C ASP A 143 17.14 -3.53 -10.02
N ASP A 144 15.96 -4.12 -10.26
CA ASP A 144 15.66 -4.55 -11.63
C ASP A 144 15.00 -3.39 -12.39
N PRO A 145 15.77 -2.59 -13.16
CA PRO A 145 15.21 -1.53 -14.01
C PRO A 145 14.19 -2.06 -15.03
N ARG A 146 14.12 -3.38 -15.25
CA ARG A 146 13.13 -3.99 -16.15
C ARG A 146 11.70 -3.90 -15.62
N LEU A 147 11.49 -3.92 -14.30
CA LEU A 147 10.15 -3.74 -13.72
C LEU A 147 9.68 -2.30 -13.82
N ALA A 148 10.55 -1.33 -13.52
CA ALA A 148 10.27 0.09 -13.72
C ALA A 148 9.96 0.41 -15.20
N ARG A 149 10.64 -0.26 -16.14
CA ARG A 149 10.39 -0.11 -17.59
C ARG A 149 9.06 -0.71 -18.05
N ARG A 150 8.55 -1.73 -17.35
CA ARG A 150 7.23 -2.32 -17.62
C ARG A 150 6.09 -1.47 -17.08
N GLU A 151 6.26 -0.89 -15.89
CA GLU A 151 5.25 0.00 -15.30
C GLU A 151 5.18 1.36 -16.02
N ALA A 152 6.30 1.86 -16.56
CA ALA A 152 6.35 3.12 -17.31
C ALA A 152 5.62 3.09 -18.67
N GLY A 153 4.88 2.03 -19.00
CA GLY A 153 4.08 1.94 -20.22
C GLY A 153 4.90 2.02 -21.51
N HIS A 154 6.22 1.79 -21.45
CA HIS A 154 7.06 1.83 -22.64
C HIS A 154 6.66 0.63 -23.50
N PRO A 155 6.06 0.85 -24.70
CA PRO A 155 5.75 -0.26 -25.58
C PRO A 155 7.05 -1.01 -25.83
N PRO A 156 7.04 -2.35 -25.78
CA PRO A 156 8.26 -3.13 -26.00
C PRO A 156 8.89 -2.61 -27.29
N SER A 157 10.09 -2.04 -27.17
CA SER A 157 10.84 -1.53 -28.31
C SER A 157 10.79 -2.62 -29.36
N ARG A 158 10.10 -2.36 -30.48
CA ARG A 158 9.94 -3.32 -31.57
C ARG A 158 11.32 -3.89 -31.82
N ARG A 159 11.52 -5.17 -31.48
CA ARG A 159 12.73 -5.89 -31.90
C ARG A 159 12.84 -5.63 -33.40
N PRO A 160 13.97 -5.13 -33.92
CA PRO A 160 14.14 -5.01 -35.35
C PRO A 160 13.83 -6.39 -35.93
N ALA A 161 12.85 -6.43 -36.83
CA ALA A 161 12.43 -7.67 -37.46
C ALA A 161 13.68 -8.37 -38.03
N PRO A 162 13.84 -9.68 -37.86
CA PRO A 162 14.87 -10.41 -38.58
C PRO A 162 14.70 -10.09 -40.08
N ARG A 163 15.73 -9.50 -40.67
CA ARG A 163 15.81 -9.29 -42.12
C ARG A 163 15.86 -10.67 -42.79
N GLY A 164 14.89 -10.95 -43.65
CA GLY A 164 14.77 -12.19 -44.42
C GLY A 164 14.02 -13.25 -43.61
N TYR A 165 12.91 -13.82 -44.06
CA TYR A 165 12.64 -14.34 -45.40
C TYR A 165 11.17 -14.12 -45.81
N GLY A 166 10.95 -14.05 -47.12
CA GLY A 166 9.78 -14.70 -47.72
C GLY A 166 8.47 -13.94 -47.65
N ARG A 167 8.26 -13.07 -48.64
CA ARG A 167 6.95 -12.60 -49.08
C ARG A 167 6.11 -13.82 -49.49
N VAL A 168 5.14 -14.22 -48.68
CA VAL A 168 4.01 -15.05 -49.13
C VAL A 168 2.74 -14.26 -48.82
N ALA A 169 2.11 -13.78 -49.87
CA ALA A 169 0.81 -13.14 -49.83
C ALA A 169 -0.25 -14.21 -49.50
N VAL A 170 -0.98 -14.05 -48.40
CA VAL A 170 -2.22 -14.79 -48.16
C VAL A 170 -3.29 -13.82 -47.64
N SER A 171 -4.15 -13.45 -48.59
CA SER A 171 -5.61 -13.40 -48.53
C SER A 171 -6.33 -12.98 -47.24
N ALA A 172 -7.23 -12.02 -47.44
CA ALA A 172 -8.30 -11.60 -46.56
C ALA A 172 -9.19 -12.74 -46.05
N ARG A 173 -9.57 -12.70 -44.77
CA ARG A 173 -10.89 -13.18 -44.31
C ARG A 173 -11.23 -12.74 -42.88
N HIS A 174 -12.34 -11.98 -42.82
CA HIS A 174 -13.48 -12.09 -41.91
C HIS A 174 -13.28 -12.22 -40.38
N HIS A 175 -13.91 -11.26 -39.69
CA HIS A 175 -14.78 -11.44 -38.52
C HIS A 175 -14.38 -12.49 -37.48
N ARG A 176 -14.00 -12.01 -36.30
CA ARG A 176 -14.49 -12.61 -35.05
C ARG A 176 -14.59 -11.59 -33.93
N LEU A 177 -15.83 -11.22 -33.65
CA LEU A 177 -16.26 -10.57 -32.42
C LEU A 177 -15.81 -11.44 -31.23
N GLY A 178 -14.82 -10.94 -30.48
CA GLY A 178 -14.33 -11.55 -29.27
C GLY A 178 -15.27 -11.27 -28.11
N ARG A 179 -15.99 -12.31 -27.69
CA ARG A 179 -16.68 -12.53 -26.41
C ARG A 179 -16.53 -11.41 -25.36
N VAL A 180 -17.66 -10.73 -25.11
CA VAL A 180 -17.98 -10.18 -23.78
C VAL A 180 -18.01 -11.35 -22.80
N ILE A 181 -17.17 -11.32 -21.77
CA ILE A 181 -17.28 -12.23 -20.62
C ILE A 181 -18.41 -11.66 -19.74
N PRO A 182 -19.56 -12.33 -19.63
CA PRO A 182 -20.57 -11.92 -18.66
C PRO A 182 -20.00 -12.13 -17.26
N TYR A 183 -19.87 -11.04 -16.49
CA TYR A 183 -19.74 -11.17 -15.05
C TYR A 183 -21.01 -11.86 -14.51
N PRO A 184 -20.88 -12.85 -13.61
CA PRO A 184 -22.05 -13.34 -12.90
C PRO A 184 -22.61 -12.19 -12.06
N SER A 185 -23.77 -11.67 -12.48
CA SER A 185 -24.61 -10.85 -11.63
C SER A 185 -24.86 -11.62 -10.33
N PRO A 186 -24.64 -11.03 -9.14
CA PRO A 186 -25.04 -11.65 -7.90
C PRO A 186 -26.56 -11.78 -7.91
N ASP A 187 -27.00 -12.99 -8.21
CA ASP A 187 -28.36 -13.48 -8.06
C ASP A 187 -28.89 -13.03 -6.70
N THR A 188 -29.91 -12.19 -6.78
CA THR A 188 -30.86 -11.82 -5.74
C THR A 188 -31.60 -13.07 -5.26
N ARG A 189 -30.89 -14.02 -4.65
CA ARG A 189 -31.52 -15.08 -3.88
C ARG A 189 -31.87 -14.53 -2.51
N GLY A 190 -33.16 -14.25 -2.37
CA GLY A 190 -33.82 -14.02 -1.11
C GLY A 190 -33.34 -15.02 -0.05
N ARG A 191 -32.81 -14.46 1.03
CA ARG A 191 -32.85 -15.09 2.35
C ARG A 191 -33.64 -14.16 3.26
N THR A 192 -34.95 -14.25 3.12
CA THR A 192 -35.88 -14.13 4.24
C THR A 192 -35.53 -15.22 5.26
N LEU A 193 -34.62 -14.93 6.17
CA LEU A 193 -34.44 -15.73 7.38
C LEU A 193 -34.34 -14.80 8.60
N GLY A 194 -35.39 -14.87 9.40
CA GLY A 194 -35.21 -14.92 10.84
C GLY A 194 -35.07 -13.58 11.54
N ARG A 195 -36.19 -12.85 11.62
CA ARG A 195 -36.49 -11.93 12.72
C ARG A 195 -36.48 -12.72 14.04
N ARG A 196 -35.30 -13.00 14.61
CA ARG A 196 -35.18 -13.41 16.01
C ARG A 196 -35.33 -12.16 16.87
N ARG A 197 -36.57 -11.91 17.29
CA ARG A 197 -36.85 -11.18 18.53
C ARG A 197 -36.06 -11.88 19.64
N ARG A 198 -34.94 -11.31 20.05
CA ARG A 198 -34.38 -11.58 21.37
C ARG A 198 -35.04 -10.58 22.31
N SER A 199 -36.14 -11.02 22.89
CA SER A 199 -36.65 -10.49 24.13
C SER A 199 -35.57 -10.79 25.17
N GLU A 200 -34.87 -9.77 25.67
CA GLU A 200 -34.20 -9.89 26.96
C GLU A 200 -34.85 -8.96 27.98
N PRO A 201 -34.94 -9.45 29.23
CA PRO A 201 -35.90 -9.00 30.22
C PRO A 201 -35.31 -7.83 31.00
N GLY A 202 -36.20 -6.94 31.44
CA GLY A 202 -35.80 -5.87 32.36
C GLY A 202 -35.21 -6.42 33.64
N LEU A 203 -34.15 -5.76 34.11
CA LEU A 203 -33.74 -5.80 35.51
C LEU A 203 -33.24 -4.39 35.90
N LEU A 204 -33.98 -3.80 36.85
CA LEU A 204 -33.52 -3.00 37.99
C LEU A 204 -32.85 -1.66 37.61
N ARG A 205 -33.52 -0.50 37.69
CA ARG A 205 -34.05 0.17 38.90
C ARG A 205 -33.10 0.07 40.11
N THR A 206 -32.10 0.94 40.14
CA THR A 206 -31.48 1.49 41.36
C THR A 206 -31.56 3.01 41.22
N SER A 207 -32.60 3.64 41.78
CA SER A 207 -32.63 4.14 43.16
C SER A 207 -31.48 5.10 43.48
N ARG A 208 -31.73 6.39 43.25
CA ARG A 208 -31.73 7.47 44.26
C ARG A 208 -30.51 7.54 45.22
N ALA A 209 -29.76 8.63 45.13
CA ALA A 209 -29.35 9.42 46.30
C ALA A 209 -29.03 10.89 45.90
N PRO A 210 -29.43 11.89 46.71
CA PRO A 210 -29.13 13.31 46.52
C PRO A 210 -28.01 13.85 47.44
N ALA A 211 -27.36 14.95 47.00
CA ALA A 211 -26.66 16.02 47.76
C ALA A 211 -25.48 15.59 48.71
N PRO A 212 -24.62 16.48 49.29
CA PRO A 212 -24.67 17.95 49.36
C PRO A 212 -23.35 18.69 49.02
N GLY A 213 -23.42 20.03 48.95
CA GLY A 213 -22.26 20.93 48.87
C GLY A 213 -22.60 22.25 48.21
#